data_AF-A0A843RPH8-F1
#
_entry.id   AF-A0A843RPH8-F1
#
_cell.length_a   1.000
_cell.length_b   1.000
_cell.length_c   1.000
_cell.angle_alpha   90.00
_cell.angle_beta   90.00
_cell.angle_gamma   90.00
#
_symmetry.space_group_name_H-M   'P 1'
#
loop_
_entity.id
_entity.type
_entity.pdbx_description
1 polymer ?
#
loop_
_entity_poly.entity_id
_entity_poly.type
_entity_poly.pdbx_seq_one_letter_code
_entity_poly.pdbx_strand_id
1 'polypeptide(L)'
;DPDGAVALKVNKDLHFALYRAAAMPQLLQIIDGLWLRVGPVINLDLRASGRRLHAVEAHKHHARIVEGVRTRNGKMARAAVAADISSAAEFILASGNLPSADEGG
;
A
#
# COMPACT_ATOMS: atom_id res chain seq x y z
N ASP A 1 17.49 -11.96 3.86
CA ASP A 1 16.26 -11.21 4.16
C ASP A 1 15.77 -10.43 2.95
N PRO A 2 14.44 -10.34 2.74
CA PRO A 2 13.88 -9.52 1.67
C PRO A 2 14.15 -8.03 1.92
N ASP A 3 14.52 -7.31 0.86
CA ASP A 3 14.83 -5.87 0.89
C ASP A 3 13.53 -5.04 0.96
N GLY A 4 13.43 -4.18 1.98
CA GLY A 4 12.28 -3.28 2.18
C GLY A 4 12.04 -2.31 1.02
N ALA A 5 13.09 -1.86 0.33
CA ALA A 5 12.96 -1.01 -0.86
C ALA A 5 12.35 -1.78 -2.03
N VAL A 6 12.73 -3.05 -2.20
CA VAL A 6 12.13 -3.95 -3.21
C VAL A 6 10.67 -4.20 -2.88
N ALA A 7 10.35 -4.50 -1.62
CA ALA A 7 8.97 -4.69 -1.16
C ALA A 7 8.08 -3.46 -1.39
N LEU A 8 8.59 -2.26 -1.09
CA LEU A 8 7.89 -1.00 -1.36
C LEU A 8 7.62 -0.82 -2.86
N LYS A 9 8.62 -1.10 -3.69
CA LYS A 9 8.49 -0.99 -5.15
C LYS A 9 7.41 -1.94 -5.68
N VAL A 10 7.45 -3.23 -5.33
CA VAL A 10 6.47 -4.21 -5.84
C VAL A 10 5.07 -3.96 -5.28
N ASN A 11 4.95 -3.46 -4.04
CA ASN A 11 3.68 -3.01 -3.48
C ASN A 11 3.10 -1.86 -4.31
N LYS A 12 3.90 -0.83 -4.62
CA LYS A 12 3.48 0.28 -5.47
C LYS A 12 3.06 -0.24 -6.85
N ASP A 13 3.88 -1.07 -7.47
CA ASP A 13 3.63 -1.57 -8.83
C ASP A 13 2.30 -2.34 -8.92
N LEU A 14 1.98 -3.19 -7.93
CA LEU A 14 0.71 -3.91 -7.85
C LEU A 14 -0.49 -2.94 -7.78
N HIS A 15 -0.50 -2.03 -6.80
CA HIS A 15 -1.62 -1.10 -6.60
C HIS A 15 -1.81 -0.17 -7.81
N PHE A 16 -0.72 0.38 -8.34
CA PHE A 16 -0.78 1.29 -9.48
C PHE A 16 -1.19 0.60 -10.78
N ALA A 17 -0.89 -0.70 -10.94
CA ALA A 17 -1.42 -1.47 -12.06
C ALA A 17 -2.97 -1.50 -12.04
N LEU A 18 -3.58 -1.70 -10.87
CA LEU A 18 -5.03 -1.65 -10.72
C LEU A 18 -5.60 -0.26 -10.96
N TYR A 19 -4.98 0.79 -10.41
CA TYR A 19 -5.47 2.16 -10.59
C TYR A 19 -5.44 2.61 -12.06
N ARG A 20 -4.38 2.23 -12.80
CA ARG A 20 -4.31 2.48 -14.25
C ARG A 20 -5.36 1.68 -15.01
N ALA A 21 -5.59 0.42 -14.63
CA ALA A 21 -6.60 -0.43 -15.26
C ALA A 21 -8.04 0.08 -15.07
N ALA A 22 -8.29 0.90 -14.04
CA ALA A 22 -9.60 1.53 -13.82
C ALA A 22 -9.94 2.63 -14.85
N ALA A 23 -8.97 3.09 -15.65
CA ALA A 23 -9.15 4.09 -16.71
C ALA A 23 -9.78 5.42 -16.23
N MET A 24 -9.47 5.84 -15.00
CA MET A 24 -9.93 7.09 -14.40
C MET A 24 -8.75 8.06 -14.16
N PRO A 25 -8.37 8.89 -15.14
CA PRO A 25 -7.12 9.66 -15.08
C PRO A 25 -7.10 10.69 -13.94
N GLN A 26 -8.21 11.35 -13.63
CA GLN A 26 -8.29 12.29 -12.51
C GLN A 26 -8.12 11.57 -11.16
N LEU A 27 -8.69 10.38 -11.01
CA LEU A 27 -8.53 9.56 -9.81
C LEU A 27 -7.07 9.12 -9.64
N LEU A 28 -6.43 8.68 -10.72
CA LEU A 28 -5.02 8.29 -10.71
C LEU A 28 -4.12 9.45 -10.26
N GLN A 29 -4.37 10.67 -10.76
CA GLN A 29 -3.61 11.86 -10.34
C GLN A 29 -3.75 12.16 -8.84
N ILE A 30 -4.97 12.02 -8.29
CA ILE A 30 -5.20 12.18 -6.84
C ILE A 30 -4.41 11.13 -6.06
N ILE A 31 -4.46 9.86 -6.50
CA ILE A 31 -3.74 8.77 -5.85
C ILE A 31 -2.22 8.96 -5.93
N ASP A 32 -1.68 9.40 -7.07
CA ASP A 32 -0.26 9.73 -7.22
C ASP A 32 0.18 10.82 -6.21
N GLY A 33 -0.61 11.88 -6.08
CA GLY A 33 -0.34 12.95 -5.12
C GLY A 33 -0.35 12.47 -3.67
N LEU A 34 -1.29 11.59 -3.31
CA LEU A 34 -1.34 10.97 -1.99
C LEU A 34 -0.14 10.04 -1.75
N TRP A 35 0.26 9.27 -2.77
CA TRP A 35 1.40 8.36 -2.69
C TRP A 35 2.72 9.11 -2.42
N LEU A 36 2.92 10.30 -3.00
CA LEU A 36 4.12 11.10 -2.73
C LEU A 36 4.27 11.47 -1.24
N ARG A 37 3.15 11.64 -0.53
CA ARG A 37 3.14 11.97 0.90
C ARG A 37 3.30 10.73 1.78
N VAL A 38 2.65 9.62 1.41
CA VAL A 38 2.58 8.40 2.23
C VAL A 38 3.75 7.45 1.97
N GLY A 39 4.33 7.45 0.77
CA GLY A 39 5.44 6.57 0.38
C GLY A 39 6.65 6.61 1.32
N PRO A 40 7.12 7.79 1.77
CA PRO A 40 8.20 7.90 2.76
C PRO A 40 7.86 7.27 4.12
N VAL A 41 6.62 7.44 4.60
CA VAL A 41 6.15 6.84 5.87
C VAL A 41 6.15 5.32 5.76
N ILE A 42 5.65 4.77 4.65
CA ILE A 42 5.67 3.32 4.40
C ILE A 42 7.12 2.79 4.32
N ASN A 43 8.02 3.51 3.66
CA ASN A 43 9.44 3.13 3.58
C ASN A 43 10.11 3.10 4.96
N LEU A 44 9.84 4.11 5.80
CA LEU A 44 10.36 4.17 7.17
C LEU A 44 9.86 2.99 7.99
N ASP A 45 8.56 2.69 7.94
CA ASP A 45 7.98 1.55 8.65
C ASP A 45 8.57 0.21 8.18
N LEU A 46 8.71 -0.01 6.87
CA LEU A 46 9.30 -1.25 6.35
C LEU A 46 10.75 -1.45 6.81
N ARG A 47 11.51 -0.35 6.96
CA ARG A 47 12.89 -0.38 7.46
C ARG A 47 12.98 -0.56 8.98
N ALA A 48 12.13 0.14 9.74
CA ALA A 48 12.18 0.15 11.19
C ALA A 48 11.57 -1.11 11.81
N SER A 49 10.50 -1.62 11.21
CA SER A 49 9.71 -2.66 11.85
C SER A 49 10.15 -4.06 11.43
N GLY A 50 10.55 -4.30 10.18
CA GLY A 50 10.77 -5.65 9.59
C GLY A 50 9.51 -6.55 9.58
N ARG A 51 8.68 -6.45 10.62
CA ARG A 51 7.38 -7.08 10.87
C ARG A 51 6.39 -6.87 9.75
N ARG A 52 6.39 -5.70 9.08
CA ARG A 52 5.46 -5.46 7.96
C ARG A 52 5.85 -6.24 6.70
N LEU A 53 7.13 -6.55 6.48
CA LEU A 53 7.58 -7.47 5.41
C LEU A 53 7.08 -8.90 5.65
N HIS A 54 6.82 -9.24 6.91
CA HIS A 54 6.26 -10.53 7.32
C HIS A 54 4.78 -10.45 7.70
N ALA A 55 4.12 -9.31 7.48
CA ALA A 55 2.72 -9.15 7.86
C ALA A 55 1.85 -10.01 6.93
N VAL A 56 1.41 -11.14 7.49
CA VAL A 56 0.54 -12.12 6.83
C VAL A 56 -0.70 -11.47 6.21
N GLU A 57 -1.22 -10.38 6.81
CA GLU A 57 -2.41 -9.68 6.31
C GLU A 57 -2.18 -8.97 4.97
N ALA A 58 -1.05 -8.30 4.75
CA ALA A 58 -0.75 -7.65 3.46
C ALA A 58 -0.68 -8.69 2.33
N HIS A 59 -0.02 -9.83 2.57
CA HIS A 59 0.03 -10.93 1.61
C HIS A 59 -1.37 -11.51 1.30
N LYS A 60 -2.23 -11.66 2.32
CA LYS A 60 -3.62 -12.12 2.13
C LYS A 60 -4.42 -11.14 1.28
N HIS A 61 -4.30 -9.84 1.53
CA HIS A 61 -5.00 -8.83 0.74
C HIS A 61 -4.50 -8.81 -0.71
N HIS A 62 -3.18 -8.83 -0.94
CA HIS A 62 -2.61 -8.87 -2.29
C HIS A 62 -3.01 -10.13 -3.06
N ALA A 63 -3.02 -11.29 -2.40
CA ALA A 63 -3.52 -12.53 -3.00
C ALA A 63 -5.00 -12.40 -3.43
N ARG A 64 -5.85 -11.80 -2.59
CA ARG A 64 -7.27 -11.56 -2.91
C ARG A 64 -7.45 -10.52 -4.02
N ILE A 65 -6.58 -9.51 -4.11
CA ILE A 65 -6.55 -8.56 -5.22
C ILE A 65 -6.30 -9.32 -6.53
N VAL A 66 -5.23 -10.11 -6.57
CA VAL A 66 -4.84 -10.89 -7.75
C VAL A 66 -5.94 -11.86 -8.16
N GLU A 67 -6.57 -12.54 -7.19
CA GLU A 67 -7.68 -13.45 -7.45
C GLU A 67 -8.91 -12.72 -8.03
N GLY A 68 -9.27 -11.57 -7.46
CA GLY A 68 -10.34 -10.72 -7.98
C GLY A 68 -10.08 -10.29 -9.42
N VAL A 69 -8.84 -9.94 -9.76
CA VAL A 69 -8.46 -9.59 -11.14
C VAL A 69 -8.55 -10.82 -12.07
N ARG A 70 -7.97 -11.97 -11.67
CA ARG A 70 -7.98 -13.20 -12.46
C ARG A 70 -9.39 -13.71 -12.77
N THR A 71 -10.27 -13.62 -11.79
CA THR A 71 -11.69 -14.04 -11.92
C THR A 71 -12.59 -12.96 -12.49
N ARG A 72 -12.04 -11.80 -12.89
CA ARG A 72 -12.79 -10.61 -13.36
C ARG A 72 -13.85 -10.14 -12.35
N ASN A 73 -13.63 -10.39 -11.07
CA ASN A 73 -14.49 -9.96 -9.99
C ASN A 73 -14.03 -8.58 -9.45
N GLY A 74 -14.51 -7.52 -10.09
CA GLY A 74 -14.19 -6.15 -9.70
C GLY A 74 -14.62 -5.78 -8.28
N LYS A 75 -15.71 -6.37 -7.76
CA LYS A 75 -16.16 -6.15 -6.37
C LYS A 75 -15.15 -6.71 -5.37
N MET A 76 -14.64 -7.92 -5.63
CA MET A 76 -13.61 -8.55 -4.80
C MET A 76 -12.31 -7.75 -4.84
N ALA A 77 -11.83 -7.38 -6.03
CA ALA A 77 -10.60 -6.60 -6.17
C ALA A 77 -10.72 -5.25 -5.42
N ARG A 78 -11.84 -4.52 -5.59
CA ARG A 78 -12.10 -3.27 -4.87
C ARG A 78 -12.07 -3.46 -3.36
N ALA A 79 -12.77 -4.48 -2.84
CA ALA A 79 -12.83 -4.74 -1.40
C ALA A 79 -11.45 -5.09 -0.84
N ALA A 80 -10.66 -5.88 -1.57
CA ALA A 80 -9.32 -6.28 -1.15
C ALA A 80 -8.33 -5.10 -1.16
N VAL A 81 -8.37 -4.22 -2.17
CA VAL A 81 -7.56 -2.98 -2.19
C VAL A 81 -7.91 -2.09 -1.00
N ALA A 82 -9.20 -1.88 -0.73
CA ALA A 82 -9.63 -1.04 0.39
C ALA A 82 -9.15 -1.61 1.74
N ALA A 83 -9.29 -2.92 1.94
CA ALA A 83 -8.84 -3.59 3.16
C ALA A 83 -7.31 -3.51 3.35
N ASP A 84 -6.52 -3.64 2.27
CA ASP A 84 -5.06 -3.49 2.32
C ASP A 84 -4.66 -2.08 2.78
N ILE A 85 -5.29 -1.04 2.21
CA ILE A 85 -4.99 0.35 2.56
C ILE A 85 -5.39 0.64 4.02
N SER A 86 -6.58 0.21 4.44
CA SER A 86 -7.08 0.43 5.80
C SER A 86 -6.21 -0.28 6.85
N SER A 87 -5.91 -1.57 6.65
CA SER A 87 -5.06 -2.33 7.58
C SER A 87 -3.63 -1.77 7.66
N ALA A 88 -3.08 -1.30 6.54
CA ALA A 88 -1.79 -0.63 6.51
C ALA A 88 -1.82 0.69 7.31
N ALA A 89 -2.87 1.50 7.15
CA ALA A 89 -3.03 2.74 7.90
C ALA A 89 -3.16 2.48 9.40
N GLU A 90 -3.97 1.50 9.80
CA GLU A 90 -4.12 1.09 11.21
C GLU A 90 -2.79 0.65 11.81
N PHE A 91 -2.01 -0.15 11.08
CA PHE A 91 -0.69 -0.58 11.52
C PHE A 91 0.28 0.60 11.70
N ILE A 92 0.33 1.52 10.74
CA ILE A 92 1.20 2.70 10.80
C ILE A 92 0.82 3.56 12.00
N LEU A 93 -0.47 3.82 12.21
CA LEU A 93 -0.98 4.59 13.35
C LEU A 93 -0.64 3.91 14.69
N ALA A 94 -0.78 2.59 14.78
CA ALA A 94 -0.44 1.83 15.98
C ALA A 94 1.07 1.76 16.24
N SER A 95 1.91 1.91 15.21
CA SER A 95 3.36 1.80 15.34
C SER A 95 4.02 3.01 16.02
N GLY A 96 3.33 4.16 16.11
CA GLY A 96 3.85 5.39 16.71
C GLY A 96 4.96 6.09 15.92
N ASN A 97 5.34 5.57 14.74
CA ASN A 97 6.46 6.06 13.93
C ASN A 97 6.07 7.18 12.94
N LEU A 98 5.01 7.94 13.22
CA LEU A 98 4.66 9.08 12.39
C LEU A 98 5.67 10.21 12.68
N PRO A 99 6.38 10.73 11.67
CA PRO A 99 7.25 11.88 11.87
C PRO A 99 6.41 13.06 12.38
N SER A 100 6.86 13.67 13.47
CA SER A 100 6.28 14.90 14.02
C SER A 100 6.26 15.98 12.94
N ALA A 101 5.21 16.80 12.89
CA ALA A 101 5.09 17.89 11.91
C ALA A 101 6.24 18.91 11.97
N ASP A 102 7.02 18.89 13.06
CA ASP A 102 8.05 19.88 13.38
C ASP A 102 9.46 19.51 12.87
N GLU A 103 9.70 18.32 12.32
CA GLU A 103 11.06 17.90 11.89
C GLU A 103 11.43 18.31 10.44
N GLY A 104 10.72 19.28 9.87
CA GLY A 104 10.92 19.76 8.49
C GLY A 104 11.29 21.24 8.34
N GLY A 105 11.87 21.87 9.37
CA GLY A 105 12.35 23.25 9.36
C GLY A 105 13.86 23.38 9.16
#